data_AF-A0A660PRG9-F1
#
_entry.id   AF-A0A660PRG9-F1
#
_cell.length_a   1.000
_cell.length_b   1.000
_cell.length_c   1.000
_cell.angle_alpha   90.00
_cell.angle_beta   90.00
_cell.angle_gamma   90.00
#
_symmetry.space_group_name_H-M   'P 1'
#
loop_
_entity.id
_entity.type
_entity.pdbx_description
1 polymer ?
#
loop_
_entity_poly.entity_id
_entity_poly.type
_entity_poly.pdbx_seq_one_letter_code
_entity_poly.pdbx_strand_id
1 'polypeptide(L)'
;MRFDSKAIRLGSTCLIIISIVFLLSSSVWASQDAAADPKYAQITIEVGDTTADSGELNSVISVFLTNVVDSVAAFELWLQLSRPDIAIFQTEMDTVVDTTHWICEEWSGPDCIDSVSCNPDSTTCEITHIDTVEAYMGNFDTSGCLTSGWELMMSRSITQAGFDIKVTGIADKFGTPGVTLPIGPQTGGVLFRLLADVQEVHDTIINRTANIFVPQFLDHFNISRTDGTSIGIIGEEVLDSNFWRCNAWVPPLNEVCLDWEKVPGPEYDSVFVEIDTVAILDTSAVHLEPGELTINLYTGACCDSLGVCYITSHGQCIAYGGTFFGLDVPCTGIQCTGACCVDEICSFVSEYECGNAGGIYKGGGVTCTPDNPCLTCCIPPSVGDLDQSGGELGFNYDGADLSLMINGLFISPAHGFDDICLDEADIDFSCGRPCDNSMAVDGADLSILINAMFINPTSTLDPCM
;
A
#
# COMPACT_ATOMS: atom_id res chain seq x y z
N MET A 1 22.42 55.53 2.75
CA MET A 1 21.65 56.79 2.80
C MET A 1 20.67 56.63 3.97
N ARG A 2 20.88 57.34 5.09
CA ARG A 2 20.06 57.19 6.32
C ARG A 2 18.66 57.74 6.06
N PHE A 3 17.63 56.92 6.25
CA PHE A 3 16.26 57.39 6.35
C PHE A 3 15.91 57.66 7.82
N ASP A 4 15.64 58.93 8.13
CA ASP A 4 15.07 59.37 9.41
C ASP A 4 13.58 58.98 9.46
N SER A 5 13.18 58.16 10.43
CA SER A 5 11.77 57.89 10.74
C SER A 5 11.23 58.99 11.68
N LYS A 6 10.36 59.85 11.16
CA LYS A 6 9.57 60.79 11.97
C LYS A 6 8.38 60.06 12.59
N ALA A 7 8.34 60.03 13.91
CA ALA A 7 7.17 59.61 14.69
C ALA A 7 5.96 60.53 14.42
N ILE A 8 4.82 59.95 14.02
CA ILE A 8 3.55 60.64 13.84
C ILE A 8 2.71 60.48 15.12
N ARG A 9 2.40 61.59 15.80
CA ARG A 9 1.37 61.63 16.85
C ARG A 9 0.01 61.93 16.21
N LEU A 10 -0.92 60.97 16.25
CA LEU A 10 -2.32 61.20 15.86
C LEU A 10 -3.12 61.81 17.02
N GLY A 11 -3.70 62.97 16.77
CA GLY A 11 -4.63 63.67 17.67
C GLY A 11 -6.05 63.10 17.60
N SER A 12 -6.66 62.98 18.78
CA SER A 12 -7.91 62.27 19.11
C SER A 12 -9.23 62.87 18.55
N THR A 13 -9.22 63.61 17.44
CA THR A 13 -10.43 64.30 16.93
C THR A 13 -10.86 63.94 15.51
N CYS A 14 -10.26 62.92 14.90
CA CYS A 14 -10.63 62.45 13.55
C CYS A 14 -11.25 61.02 13.58
N LEU A 15 -12.10 60.73 14.56
CA LEU A 15 -12.61 59.36 14.82
C LEU A 15 -14.09 59.14 14.47
N ILE A 16 -14.79 60.15 13.94
CA ILE A 16 -16.26 60.05 13.71
C ILE A 16 -16.65 60.11 12.22
N ILE A 17 -15.78 60.60 11.32
CA ILE A 17 -16.12 60.73 9.89
C ILE A 17 -15.68 59.50 9.04
N ILE A 18 -14.80 58.63 9.55
CA ILE A 18 -14.31 57.44 8.83
C ILE A 18 -15.31 56.25 8.90
N SER A 19 -16.24 56.23 9.86
CA SER A 19 -17.16 55.10 10.03
C SER A 19 -18.30 55.01 8.99
N ILE A 20 -18.62 56.09 8.27
CA ILE A 20 -19.72 56.08 7.27
C ILE A 20 -19.23 55.76 5.86
N VAL A 21 -17.94 55.94 5.55
CA VAL A 21 -17.36 55.53 4.26
C VAL A 21 -17.02 54.02 4.24
N PHE A 22 -16.87 53.38 5.40
CA PHE A 22 -16.58 51.95 5.51
C PHE A 22 -17.80 51.01 5.40
N LEU A 23 -19.03 51.53 5.43
CA LEU A 23 -20.25 50.72 5.31
C LEU A 23 -20.79 50.58 3.88
N LEU A 24 -20.16 51.23 2.89
CA LEU A 24 -20.52 51.12 1.46
C LEU A 24 -19.38 50.61 0.56
N SER A 25 -18.28 50.12 1.14
CA SER A 25 -17.18 49.46 0.41
C SER A 25 -16.90 48.02 0.87
N SER A 26 -17.72 47.47 1.79
CA SER A 26 -17.53 46.14 2.37
C SER A 26 -17.99 44.96 1.50
N SER A 27 -18.21 45.16 0.19
CA SER A 27 -18.58 44.08 -0.73
C SER A 27 -17.54 43.76 -1.83
N VAL A 28 -16.29 44.23 -1.71
CA VAL A 28 -15.23 43.92 -2.71
C VAL A 28 -13.90 43.45 -2.10
N TRP A 29 -13.83 43.24 -0.78
CA TRP A 29 -12.64 42.67 -0.15
C TRP A 29 -13.01 41.39 0.60
N ALA A 30 -13.64 40.45 -0.10
CA ALA A 30 -13.22 39.08 0.12
C ALA A 30 -11.84 39.00 -0.53
N SER A 31 -10.77 39.05 0.29
CA SER A 31 -9.50 38.48 -0.12
C SER A 31 -9.77 37.02 -0.40
N GLN A 32 -10.11 36.75 -1.65
CA GLN A 32 -10.19 35.42 -2.17
C GLN A 32 -8.74 34.96 -2.14
N ASP A 33 -8.41 34.11 -1.17
CA ASP A 33 -7.47 33.02 -1.39
C ASP A 33 -8.09 32.16 -2.52
N ALA A 34 -8.14 32.74 -3.72
CA ALA A 34 -8.44 32.02 -4.93
C ALA A 34 -7.20 31.17 -5.13
N ALA A 35 -7.24 29.96 -4.57
CA ALA A 35 -6.49 28.85 -5.12
C ALA A 35 -6.61 28.97 -6.63
N ALA A 36 -5.49 29.20 -7.30
CA ALA A 36 -5.46 29.51 -8.72
C ALA A 36 -6.29 28.46 -9.47
N ASP A 37 -7.21 28.90 -10.34
CA ASP A 37 -7.99 27.98 -11.15
C ASP A 37 -6.99 27.16 -12.00
N PRO A 38 -6.91 25.83 -11.82
CA PRO A 38 -5.92 24.98 -12.47
C PRO A 38 -5.93 25.13 -14.00
N LYS A 39 -7.03 25.62 -14.59
CA LYS A 39 -7.15 25.90 -16.02
C LYS A 39 -6.18 26.94 -16.58
N TYR A 40 -5.50 27.71 -15.74
CA TYR A 40 -4.54 28.74 -16.16
C TYR A 40 -3.10 28.49 -15.71
N ALA A 41 -2.84 27.37 -15.02
CA ALA A 41 -1.49 27.03 -14.63
C ALA A 41 -0.64 26.80 -15.89
N GLN A 42 0.57 27.35 -15.89
CA GLN A 42 1.51 27.18 -16.99
C GLN A 42 2.07 25.76 -16.99
N ILE A 43 2.25 25.21 -15.78
CA ILE A 43 2.70 23.86 -15.51
C ILE A 43 1.74 23.19 -14.53
N THR A 44 1.39 21.94 -14.82
CA THR A 44 0.68 21.06 -13.89
C THR A 44 1.44 19.76 -13.76
N ILE A 45 1.78 19.40 -12.53
CA ILE A 45 2.29 18.07 -12.18
C ILE A 45 1.15 17.33 -11.48
N GLU A 46 0.77 16.20 -12.03
CA GLU A 46 -0.30 15.37 -11.48
C GLU A 46 0.28 14.01 -11.14
N VAL A 47 0.11 13.56 -9.90
CA VAL A 47 0.35 12.16 -9.56
C VAL A 47 -0.94 11.41 -9.84
N GLY A 48 -0.88 10.43 -10.74
CA GLY A 48 -2.07 9.66 -11.11
C GLY A 48 -2.56 8.77 -9.99
N ASP A 49 -3.87 8.62 -9.90
CA ASP A 49 -4.50 7.66 -9.01
C ASP A 49 -4.15 6.22 -9.43
N THR A 50 -3.77 5.42 -8.45
CA THR A 50 -3.39 4.02 -8.63
C THR A 50 -4.28 3.15 -7.75
N THR A 51 -4.85 2.10 -8.33
CA THR A 51 -5.47 1.01 -7.57
C THR A 51 -4.52 -0.17 -7.55
N ALA A 52 -4.32 -0.76 -6.39
CA ALA A 52 -3.47 -1.92 -6.22
C ALA A 52 -4.09 -2.88 -5.21
N ASP A 53 -3.65 -4.12 -5.23
CA ASP A 53 -4.14 -5.13 -4.31
C ASP A 53 -3.28 -5.21 -3.03
N SER A 54 -3.87 -5.71 -1.94
CA SER A 54 -3.14 -5.91 -0.68
C SER A 54 -2.01 -6.92 -0.87
N GLY A 55 -0.76 -6.52 -0.56
CA GLY A 55 0.42 -7.35 -0.78
C GLY A 55 0.95 -7.35 -2.22
N GLU A 56 0.37 -6.54 -3.12
CA GLU A 56 0.85 -6.41 -4.49
C GLU A 56 2.26 -5.79 -4.52
N LEU A 57 3.14 -6.36 -5.36
CA LEU A 57 4.48 -5.85 -5.59
C LEU A 57 4.56 -5.18 -6.95
N ASN A 58 5.39 -4.14 -7.07
CA ASN A 58 5.62 -3.38 -8.31
C ASN A 58 4.38 -2.63 -8.84
N SER A 59 3.51 -2.15 -7.95
CA SER A 59 2.39 -1.29 -8.34
C SER A 59 2.91 0.00 -8.96
N VAL A 60 2.35 0.36 -10.12
CA VAL A 60 2.86 1.45 -10.95
C VAL A 60 2.16 2.77 -10.61
N ILE A 61 2.93 3.76 -10.19
CA ILE A 61 2.49 5.13 -9.93
C ILE A 61 2.96 5.99 -11.10
N SER A 62 2.02 6.55 -11.87
CA SER A 62 2.36 7.42 -13.01
C SER A 62 2.35 8.88 -12.58
N VAL A 63 3.41 9.62 -12.89
CA VAL A 63 3.46 11.07 -12.72
C VAL A 63 3.29 11.71 -14.09
N PHE A 64 2.40 12.68 -14.20
CA PHE A 64 2.07 13.38 -15.43
C PHE A 64 2.59 14.81 -15.38
N LEU A 65 2.95 15.32 -16.55
CA LEU A 65 3.29 16.71 -16.77
C LEU A 65 2.34 17.28 -17.82
N THR A 66 1.82 18.47 -17.55
CA THR A 66 1.22 19.36 -18.53
C THR A 66 2.02 20.66 -18.51
N ASN A 67 2.44 21.16 -19.67
CA ASN A 67 3.18 22.41 -19.78
C ASN A 67 2.72 23.16 -21.03
N VAL A 68 1.91 24.21 -20.90
CA VAL A 68 1.25 24.82 -22.07
C VAL A 68 2.01 26.01 -22.66
N VAL A 69 3.01 26.54 -21.95
CA VAL A 69 3.77 27.72 -22.36
C VAL A 69 5.26 27.42 -22.54
N ASP A 70 5.90 26.93 -21.48
CA ASP A 70 7.35 26.77 -21.42
C ASP A 70 7.80 25.37 -21.86
N SER A 71 9.04 25.29 -22.36
CA SER A 71 9.74 24.01 -22.54
C SER A 71 10.46 23.62 -21.26
N VAL A 72 10.33 22.36 -20.84
CA VAL A 72 10.96 21.81 -19.63
C VAL A 72 12.21 21.04 -20.01
N ALA A 73 13.37 21.49 -19.55
CA ALA A 73 14.67 20.87 -19.83
C ALA A 73 15.23 20.09 -18.63
N ALA A 74 14.81 20.44 -17.42
CA ALA A 74 15.14 19.70 -16.22
C ALA A 74 14.04 19.83 -15.17
N PHE A 75 13.97 18.88 -14.25
CA PHE A 75 13.13 18.97 -13.07
C PHE A 75 13.75 18.23 -11.88
N GLU A 76 13.31 18.62 -10.70
CA GLU A 76 13.47 17.91 -9.45
C GLU A 76 12.12 17.89 -8.75
N LEU A 77 11.63 16.68 -8.44
CA LEU A 77 10.36 16.47 -7.76
C LEU A 77 10.56 15.54 -6.57
N TRP A 78 10.05 15.92 -5.40
CA TRP A 78 10.01 15.06 -4.22
C TRP A 78 8.60 14.52 -4.01
N LEU A 79 8.43 13.21 -4.00
CA LEU A 79 7.15 12.56 -3.76
C LEU A 79 7.16 11.94 -2.38
N GLN A 80 6.05 12.07 -1.66
CA GLN A 80 5.87 11.53 -0.31
C GLN A 80 4.56 10.75 -0.19
N LEU A 81 4.62 9.64 0.55
CA LEU A 81 3.47 8.85 0.96
C LEU A 81 2.95 9.33 2.31
N SER A 82 1.65 9.59 2.39
CA SER A 82 0.99 9.95 3.66
C SER A 82 0.77 8.76 4.61
N ARG A 83 0.80 7.52 4.09
CA ARG A 83 0.50 6.27 4.81
C ARG A 83 1.55 5.20 4.51
N PRO A 84 2.71 5.26 5.19
CA PRO A 84 3.79 4.29 5.01
C PRO A 84 3.44 2.86 5.46
N ASP A 85 2.36 2.72 6.23
CA ASP A 85 1.79 1.44 6.66
C ASP A 85 0.99 0.74 5.55
N ILE A 86 0.64 1.43 4.46
CA ILE A 86 -0.12 0.88 3.33
C ILE A 86 0.80 0.56 2.15
N ALA A 87 1.72 1.46 1.81
CA ALA A 87 2.60 1.30 0.67
C ALA A 87 3.96 1.92 0.95
N ILE A 88 4.97 1.43 0.24
CA ILE A 88 6.33 1.97 0.22
C ILE A 88 6.80 2.06 -1.23
N PHE A 89 7.57 3.09 -1.59
CA PHE A 89 8.26 3.11 -2.87
C PHE A 89 9.31 1.99 -2.90
N GLN A 90 9.41 1.31 -4.03
CA GLN A 90 10.49 0.35 -4.23
C GLN A 90 11.81 1.08 -4.31
N THR A 91 12.71 0.76 -3.38
CA THR A 91 14.06 1.30 -3.37
C THR A 91 15.07 0.17 -3.24
N GLU A 92 16.16 0.28 -3.99
CA GLU A 92 17.32 -0.61 -3.88
C GLU A 92 18.52 0.19 -3.38
N MET A 93 19.34 -0.43 -2.53
CA MET A 93 20.60 0.17 -2.12
C MET A 93 21.57 0.09 -3.29
N ASP A 94 22.00 1.25 -3.79
CA ASP A 94 22.97 1.36 -4.87
C ASP A 94 24.07 2.37 -4.51
N THR A 95 25.23 2.21 -5.13
CA THR A 95 26.34 3.15 -4.97
C THR A 95 26.16 4.29 -5.95
N VAL A 96 25.75 5.46 -5.44
CA VAL A 96 25.71 6.67 -6.24
C VAL A 96 27.11 7.25 -6.27
N VAL A 97 27.68 7.29 -7.47
CA VAL A 97 28.96 7.94 -7.72
C VAL A 97 28.70 9.41 -8.03
N ASP A 98 29.00 10.27 -7.06
CA ASP A 98 29.08 11.71 -7.24
C ASP A 98 30.52 12.08 -7.59
N THR A 99 30.86 11.94 -8.88
CA THR A 99 32.17 12.39 -9.36
C THR A 99 32.10 13.87 -9.70
N THR A 100 32.71 14.69 -8.86
CA THR A 100 32.90 16.11 -9.17
C THR A 100 34.27 16.34 -9.80
N HIS A 101 34.30 17.11 -10.88
CA HIS A 101 35.51 17.47 -11.61
C HIS A 101 35.76 18.96 -11.43
N TRP A 102 36.99 19.30 -11.05
CA TRP A 102 37.40 20.67 -10.76
C TRP A 102 38.72 20.99 -11.47
N ILE A 103 38.83 22.23 -11.94
CA ILE A 103 40.09 22.83 -12.35
C ILE A 103 40.47 23.87 -11.30
N CYS A 104 41.73 23.88 -10.90
CA CYS A 104 42.22 24.84 -9.94
C CYS A 104 42.50 26.17 -10.64
N GLU A 105 41.86 27.26 -10.19
CA GLU A 105 42.12 28.60 -10.73
C GLU A 105 43.28 29.29 -10.00
N GLU A 106 43.44 29.04 -8.70
CA GLU A 106 44.50 29.62 -7.88
C GLU A 106 45.18 28.59 -6.96
N TRP A 107 46.51 28.58 -6.99
CA TRP A 107 47.37 27.69 -6.20
C TRP A 107 48.13 28.46 -5.12
N SER A 108 48.18 27.91 -3.91
CA SER A 108 49.08 28.33 -2.85
C SER A 108 50.07 27.21 -2.53
N GLY A 109 51.16 27.15 -3.30
CA GLY A 109 52.13 26.06 -3.19
C GLY A 109 51.55 24.77 -3.81
N PRO A 110 51.56 23.63 -3.11
CA PRO A 110 50.96 22.39 -3.62
C PRO A 110 49.43 22.32 -3.43
N ASP A 111 48.85 23.27 -2.69
CA ASP A 111 47.44 23.26 -2.33
C ASP A 111 46.64 24.17 -3.27
N CYS A 112 45.56 23.63 -3.82
CA CYS A 112 44.58 24.42 -4.56
C CYS A 112 43.73 25.22 -3.57
N ILE A 113 43.71 26.54 -3.69
CA ILE A 113 42.94 27.42 -2.79
C ILE A 113 41.68 27.98 -3.43
N ASP A 114 41.57 27.90 -4.75
CA ASP A 114 40.37 28.25 -5.50
C ASP A 114 40.19 27.32 -6.70
N SER A 115 38.99 26.78 -6.88
CA SER A 115 38.70 25.80 -7.91
C SER A 115 37.30 26.00 -8.48
N VAL A 116 37.16 25.82 -9.79
CA VAL A 116 35.87 25.85 -10.48
C VAL A 116 35.55 24.49 -11.07
N SER A 117 34.26 24.14 -11.11
CA SER A 117 33.84 22.88 -11.71
C SER A 117 34.14 22.88 -13.21
N CYS A 118 34.60 21.75 -13.74
CA CYS A 118 34.94 21.58 -15.14
C CYS A 118 34.24 20.35 -15.73
N ASN A 119 34.16 20.29 -17.06
CA ASN A 119 33.54 19.17 -17.78
C ASN A 119 34.38 17.90 -17.58
N PRO A 120 33.79 16.75 -17.18
CA PRO A 120 34.51 15.48 -17.03
C PRO A 120 35.32 15.07 -18.28
N ASP A 121 34.85 15.42 -19.48
CA ASP A 121 35.54 15.12 -20.73
C ASP A 121 36.65 16.12 -21.08
N SER A 122 36.79 17.20 -20.32
CA SER A 122 37.86 18.17 -20.53
C SER A 122 39.18 17.61 -20.04
N THR A 123 40.18 17.58 -20.92
CA THR A 123 41.57 17.25 -20.56
C THR A 123 42.19 18.27 -19.60
N THR A 124 41.48 19.33 -19.23
CA THR A 124 41.94 20.40 -18.34
C THR A 124 41.48 20.24 -16.90
N CYS A 125 40.66 19.23 -16.57
CA CYS A 125 40.32 18.96 -15.18
C CYS A 125 41.53 18.38 -14.45
N GLU A 126 41.96 19.06 -13.38
CA GLU A 126 43.16 18.70 -12.62
C GLU A 126 42.82 17.91 -11.36
N ILE A 127 41.61 18.08 -10.83
CA ILE A 127 41.14 17.46 -9.60
C ILE A 127 39.85 16.70 -9.90
N THR A 128 39.86 15.39 -9.65
CA THR A 128 38.67 14.54 -9.67
C THR A 128 38.41 14.07 -8.26
N HIS A 129 37.30 14.51 -7.67
CA HIS A 129 36.83 13.98 -6.41
C HIS A 129 35.72 12.98 -6.69
N ILE A 130 36.04 11.70 -6.57
CA ILE A 130 35.05 10.62 -6.63
C ILE A 130 34.50 10.48 -5.22
N ASP A 131 33.30 11.02 -4.98
CA ASP A 131 32.55 10.69 -3.77
C ASP A 131 31.57 9.57 -4.12
N THR A 132 31.60 8.48 -3.36
CA THR A 132 30.67 7.38 -3.53
C THR A 132 29.87 7.25 -2.25
N VAL A 133 28.56 7.41 -2.36
CA VAL A 133 27.62 7.27 -1.25
C VAL A 133 26.66 6.14 -1.58
N GLU A 134 26.54 5.17 -0.67
CA GLU A 134 25.45 4.21 -0.73
C GLU A 134 24.14 4.94 -0.43
N ALA A 135 23.21 4.88 -1.38
CA ALA A 135 21.92 5.52 -1.27
C ALA A 135 20.82 4.57 -1.74
N TYR A 136 19.63 4.74 -1.15
CA TYR A 136 18.44 4.03 -1.59
C TYR A 136 17.87 4.73 -2.83
N MET A 137 18.00 4.08 -3.97
CA MET A 137 17.55 4.55 -5.28
C MET A 137 16.18 3.96 -5.59
N GLY A 138 15.24 4.79 -6.01
CA GLY A 138 13.90 4.32 -6.37
C GLY A 138 13.85 3.68 -7.75
N ASN A 139 13.08 2.62 -7.91
CA ASN A 139 12.88 2.05 -9.24
C ASN A 139 11.88 2.90 -10.05
N PHE A 140 12.25 3.28 -11.28
CA PHE A 140 11.39 4.06 -12.16
C PHE A 140 11.51 3.60 -13.61
N ASP A 141 10.41 3.75 -14.36
CA ASP A 141 10.33 3.45 -15.79
C ASP A 141 10.05 4.71 -16.61
N THR A 142 10.85 4.92 -17.64
CA THR A 142 10.74 6.03 -18.60
C THR A 142 10.32 5.56 -19.99
N SER A 143 10.05 4.27 -20.18
CA SER A 143 9.67 3.70 -21.47
C SER A 143 8.33 4.27 -21.93
N GLY A 144 8.36 4.96 -23.08
CA GLY A 144 7.16 5.63 -23.62
C GLY A 144 6.68 6.83 -22.78
N CYS A 145 7.52 7.35 -21.88
CA CYS A 145 7.28 8.58 -21.12
C CYS A 145 7.86 9.81 -21.85
N LEU A 146 7.49 11.02 -21.41
CA LEU A 146 8.02 12.29 -21.92
C LEU A 146 9.53 12.44 -21.70
N THR A 147 10.08 11.76 -20.68
CA THR A 147 11.51 11.71 -20.35
C THR A 147 12.26 10.57 -21.03
N SER A 148 11.61 9.84 -21.94
CA SER A 148 12.26 8.72 -22.62
C SER A 148 13.45 9.22 -23.44
N GLY A 149 14.65 8.70 -23.13
CA GLY A 149 15.90 9.09 -23.78
C GLY A 149 16.59 10.32 -23.18
N TRP A 150 16.10 10.87 -22.07
CA TRP A 150 16.82 11.91 -21.32
C TRP A 150 18.17 11.41 -20.80
N GLU A 151 19.17 12.29 -20.80
CA GLU A 151 20.56 11.94 -20.48
C GLU A 151 20.79 11.67 -19.00
N LEU A 152 19.99 12.30 -18.14
CA LEU A 152 19.95 11.98 -16.72
C LEU A 152 18.51 11.74 -16.28
N MET A 153 18.32 10.57 -15.69
CA MET A 153 17.17 10.28 -14.84
C MET A 153 17.72 9.57 -13.62
N MET A 154 17.44 10.09 -12.44
CA MET A 154 17.85 9.49 -11.18
C MET A 154 16.79 9.68 -10.12
N SER A 155 16.77 8.80 -9.14
CA SER A 155 15.83 8.86 -8.01
C SER A 155 16.57 8.56 -6.72
N ARG A 156 16.18 9.16 -5.60
CA ARG A 156 16.82 8.93 -4.30
C ARG A 156 15.83 9.11 -3.17
N SER A 157 15.77 8.16 -2.24
CA SER A 157 15.04 8.34 -0.98
C SER A 157 15.89 9.17 -0.02
N ILE A 158 15.30 10.22 0.55
CA ILE A 158 15.98 11.10 1.51
C ILE A 158 15.95 10.44 2.90
N THR A 159 14.81 9.87 3.28
CA THR A 159 14.64 9.25 4.60
C THR A 159 15.22 7.84 4.69
N GLN A 160 15.50 7.20 3.55
CA GLN A 160 15.94 5.79 3.46
C GLN A 160 14.89 4.78 3.97
N ALA A 161 13.66 5.23 4.23
CA ALA A 161 12.57 4.37 4.71
C ALA A 161 11.63 3.92 3.58
N GLY A 162 11.81 4.41 2.35
CA GLY A 162 10.94 4.11 1.21
C GLY A 162 9.63 4.90 1.21
N PHE A 163 9.41 5.84 2.14
CA PHE A 163 8.18 6.63 2.21
C PHE A 163 8.24 7.90 1.36
N ASP A 164 9.43 8.19 0.83
CA ASP A 164 9.70 9.35 0.01
C ASP A 164 10.68 8.99 -1.09
N ILE A 165 10.50 9.63 -2.24
CA ILE A 165 11.42 9.50 -3.37
C ILE A 165 11.58 10.85 -4.06
N LYS A 166 12.82 11.31 -4.18
CA LYS A 166 13.17 12.47 -4.99
C LYS A 166 13.61 12.02 -6.36
N VAL A 167 13.01 12.54 -7.42
CA VAL A 167 13.32 12.22 -8.81
C VAL A 167 13.89 13.46 -9.50
N THR A 168 15.05 13.31 -10.12
CA THR A 168 15.75 14.36 -10.86
C THR A 168 15.92 13.93 -12.31
N GLY A 169 15.45 14.77 -13.24
CA GLY A 169 15.59 14.54 -14.67
C GLY A 169 16.27 15.73 -15.35
N ILE A 170 17.21 15.46 -16.27
CA ILE A 170 17.86 16.47 -17.11
C ILE A 170 17.91 15.94 -18.54
N ALA A 171 17.36 16.70 -19.48
CA ALA A 171 17.41 16.37 -20.90
C ALA A 171 18.84 16.46 -21.43
N ASP A 172 19.46 17.65 -21.33
CA ASP A 172 20.80 17.97 -21.86
C ASP A 172 21.78 18.17 -20.69
N LYS A 173 22.37 17.07 -20.21
CA LYS A 173 23.31 17.07 -19.08
C LYS A 173 24.68 17.50 -19.59
N PHE A 174 25.19 18.60 -19.02
CA PHE A 174 26.52 19.11 -19.31
C PHE A 174 27.59 18.00 -19.27
N GLY A 175 28.37 17.88 -20.35
CA GLY A 175 29.41 16.88 -20.49
C GLY A 175 28.97 15.57 -21.16
N THR A 176 27.70 15.42 -21.53
CA THR A 176 27.24 14.26 -22.31
C THR A 176 27.28 14.59 -23.81
N PRO A 177 27.93 13.78 -24.66
CA PRO A 177 27.91 14.01 -26.11
C PRO A 177 26.52 13.80 -26.70
N GLY A 178 25.91 14.86 -27.22
CA GLY A 178 24.57 14.82 -27.80
C GLY A 178 23.86 16.14 -27.61
N VAL A 179 22.63 16.23 -28.11
CA VAL A 179 21.65 17.22 -27.66
C VAL A 179 20.33 16.48 -27.55
N THR A 180 19.90 16.23 -26.33
CA THR A 180 18.56 15.69 -26.09
C THR A 180 17.57 16.81 -25.93
N LEU A 181 16.46 16.73 -26.67
CA LEU A 181 15.48 17.81 -26.72
C LEU A 181 14.71 17.93 -25.39
N PRO A 182 14.39 19.17 -24.96
CA PRO A 182 13.51 19.40 -23.82
C PRO A 182 12.08 18.93 -24.14
N ILE A 183 11.26 18.77 -23.11
CA ILE A 183 9.82 18.57 -23.28
C ILE A 183 9.22 19.90 -23.73
N GLY A 184 8.79 19.98 -24.99
CA GLY A 184 8.11 21.16 -25.53
C GLY A 184 6.69 21.34 -24.98
N PRO A 185 6.02 22.46 -25.28
CA PRO A 185 4.67 22.72 -24.80
C PRO A 185 3.64 21.67 -25.26
N GLN A 186 2.84 21.15 -24.32
CA GLN A 186 1.86 20.08 -24.51
C GLN A 186 0.80 20.04 -23.40
N THR A 187 -0.29 19.29 -23.60
CA THR A 187 -1.52 19.31 -22.77
C THR A 187 -1.72 18.08 -21.89
N GLY A 188 -0.65 17.37 -21.55
CA GLY A 188 -0.64 16.15 -20.75
C GLY A 188 0.21 15.02 -21.36
N GLY A 189 1.00 14.37 -20.52
CA GLY A 189 1.74 13.16 -20.85
C GLY A 189 2.41 12.55 -19.61
N VAL A 190 2.68 11.25 -19.64
CA VAL A 190 3.36 10.56 -18.53
C VAL A 190 4.81 11.06 -18.48
N LEU A 191 5.18 11.75 -17.41
CA LEU A 191 6.52 12.25 -17.19
C LEU A 191 7.48 11.10 -16.87
N PHE A 192 7.14 10.28 -15.88
CA PHE A 192 7.81 9.02 -15.52
C PHE A 192 6.85 8.13 -14.71
N ARG A 193 7.24 6.87 -14.51
CA ARG A 193 6.51 5.92 -13.65
C ARG A 193 7.40 5.47 -12.51
N LEU A 194 6.87 5.40 -11.31
CA LEU A 194 7.52 4.84 -10.12
C LEU A 194 6.91 3.49 -9.78
N LEU A 195 7.71 2.63 -9.16
CA LEU A 195 7.20 1.39 -8.58
C LEU A 195 7.04 1.54 -7.06
N ALA A 196 5.95 1.01 -6.54
CA ALA A 196 5.68 0.90 -5.13
C ALA A 196 5.24 -0.52 -4.77
N ASP A 197 5.57 -0.95 -3.56
CA ASP A 197 5.07 -2.19 -2.97
C ASP A 197 3.96 -1.86 -1.99
N VAL A 198 2.85 -2.57 -2.14
CA VAL A 198 1.72 -2.50 -1.22
C VAL A 198 1.94 -3.49 -0.09
N GLN A 199 1.85 -2.99 1.14
CA GLN A 199 1.93 -3.81 2.34
C GLN A 199 0.69 -4.70 2.48
N GLU A 200 0.80 -5.80 3.22
CA GLU A 200 -0.39 -6.58 3.58
C GLU A 200 -1.28 -5.76 4.52
N VAL A 201 -2.39 -5.25 3.97
CA VAL A 201 -3.36 -4.43 4.71
C VAL A 201 -4.43 -5.35 5.29
N HIS A 202 -4.48 -5.42 6.62
CA HIS A 202 -5.53 -6.15 7.32
C HIS A 202 -6.92 -5.63 7.00
N ASP A 203 -7.88 -6.56 7.01
CA ASP A 203 -9.23 -6.24 6.58
C ASP A 203 -10.00 -5.29 7.50
N THR A 204 -9.53 -5.15 8.74
CA THR A 204 -10.10 -4.24 9.75
C THR A 204 -9.79 -2.77 9.46
N ILE A 205 -8.87 -2.47 8.54
CA ILE A 205 -8.52 -1.09 8.17
C ILE A 205 -9.62 -0.50 7.29
N ILE A 206 -10.30 0.53 7.82
CA ILE A 206 -11.40 1.24 7.14
C ILE A 206 -10.87 2.17 6.05
N ASN A 207 -9.78 2.91 6.33
CA ASN A 207 -9.15 3.80 5.36
C ASN A 207 -7.90 3.15 4.77
N ARG A 208 -8.03 2.69 3.53
CA ARG A 208 -7.00 1.99 2.75
C ARG A 208 -6.44 2.83 1.60
N THR A 209 -6.55 4.15 1.73
CA THR A 209 -6.02 5.09 0.77
C THR A 209 -4.75 5.73 1.33
N ALA A 210 -3.69 5.72 0.53
CA ALA A 210 -2.45 6.43 0.77
C ALA A 210 -2.34 7.55 -0.25
N ASN A 211 -2.42 8.80 0.20
CA ASN A 211 -2.18 9.95 -0.66
C ASN A 211 -0.69 10.06 -0.98
N ILE A 212 -0.39 10.31 -2.25
CA ILE A 212 0.94 10.58 -2.78
C ILE A 212 0.95 12.04 -3.23
N PHE A 213 1.82 12.86 -2.64
CA PHE A 213 1.85 14.28 -2.93
C PHE A 213 3.28 14.77 -3.16
N VAL A 214 3.38 15.89 -3.87
CA VAL A 214 4.63 16.60 -4.11
C VAL A 214 4.68 17.80 -3.15
N PRO A 215 5.52 17.79 -2.09
CA PRO A 215 5.64 18.92 -1.20
C PRO A 215 6.19 20.16 -1.92
N GLN A 216 5.76 21.34 -1.51
CA GLN A 216 6.18 22.63 -2.08
C GLN A 216 7.51 23.14 -1.49
N PHE A 217 8.37 22.25 -1.01
CA PHE A 217 9.68 22.64 -0.46
C PHE A 217 10.67 22.89 -1.60
N LEU A 218 11.07 24.14 -1.79
CA LEU A 218 11.95 24.55 -2.89
C LEU A 218 13.33 23.87 -2.87
N ASP A 219 13.80 23.42 -1.69
CA ASP A 219 15.05 22.66 -1.58
C ASP A 219 15.00 21.31 -2.32
N HIS A 220 13.80 20.81 -2.63
CA HIS A 220 13.55 19.54 -3.31
C HIS A 220 12.54 19.67 -4.46
N PHE A 221 12.33 20.89 -4.95
CA PHE A 221 11.41 21.19 -6.02
C PHE A 221 12.00 22.22 -6.97
N ASN A 222 12.18 21.86 -8.23
CA ASN A 222 12.54 22.80 -9.29
C ASN A 222 12.06 22.29 -10.64
N ILE A 223 11.68 23.19 -11.53
CA ILE A 223 11.44 22.91 -12.94
C ILE A 223 12.17 23.97 -13.72
N SER A 224 13.04 23.59 -14.65
CA SER A 224 13.93 24.52 -15.35
C SER A 224 13.69 24.55 -16.86
N ARG A 225 13.81 25.75 -17.44
CA ARG A 225 13.87 25.97 -18.88
C ARG A 225 15.22 25.55 -19.44
N THR A 226 15.35 25.56 -20.76
CA THR A 226 16.61 25.28 -21.47
C THR A 226 17.73 26.28 -21.18
N ASP A 227 17.42 27.47 -20.68
CA ASP A 227 18.41 28.49 -20.29
C ASP A 227 18.85 28.36 -18.81
N GLY A 228 18.35 27.35 -18.09
CA GLY A 228 18.63 27.12 -16.68
C GLY A 228 17.78 27.95 -15.71
N THR A 229 16.87 28.79 -16.19
CA THR A 229 15.96 29.55 -15.31
C THR A 229 14.84 28.66 -14.78
N SER A 230 14.49 28.84 -13.51
CA SER A 230 13.37 28.14 -12.88
C SER A 230 12.01 28.64 -13.38
N ILE A 231 11.04 27.74 -13.44
CA ILE A 231 9.65 28.01 -13.81
C ILE A 231 8.81 27.99 -12.53
N GLY A 232 8.04 29.06 -12.31
CA GLY A 232 7.15 29.18 -11.15
C GLY A 232 7.84 29.42 -9.81
N ILE A 233 9.10 29.84 -9.79
CA ILE A 233 9.74 30.34 -8.57
C ILE A 233 9.74 31.87 -8.64
N ILE A 234 9.15 32.52 -7.64
CA ILE A 234 9.12 33.98 -7.50
C ILE A 234 9.77 34.41 -6.20
N GLY A 235 10.30 35.62 -6.16
CA GLY A 235 10.80 36.22 -4.92
C GLY A 235 9.65 36.89 -4.16
N GLU A 236 9.47 36.54 -2.91
CA GLU A 236 8.62 37.26 -1.97
C GLU A 236 9.48 38.01 -0.96
N GLU A 237 9.18 39.31 -0.78
CA GLU A 237 9.84 40.12 0.24
C GLU A 237 9.26 39.79 1.61
N VAL A 238 10.05 39.12 2.46
CA VAL A 238 9.71 38.84 3.85
C VAL A 238 10.46 39.78 4.78
N LEU A 239 9.78 40.21 5.83
CA LEU A 239 10.40 41.03 6.88
C LEU A 239 11.14 40.10 7.84
N ASP A 240 12.47 40.04 7.73
CA ASP A 240 13.30 39.41 8.76
C ASP A 240 13.53 40.43 9.88
N SER A 241 12.86 40.18 11.02
CA SER A 241 12.94 41.04 12.19
C SER A 241 13.86 40.42 13.23
N ASN A 242 15.03 41.03 13.40
CA ASN A 242 15.96 40.68 14.45
C ASN A 242 15.73 41.58 15.67
N PHE A 243 15.32 40.97 16.79
CA PHE A 243 15.13 41.69 18.05
C PHE A 243 16.42 41.75 18.84
N TRP A 244 16.73 42.91 19.41
CA TRP A 244 17.96 43.15 20.16
C TRP A 244 17.63 43.68 21.55
N ARG A 245 18.21 43.07 22.58
CA ARG A 245 18.18 43.53 23.96
C ARG A 245 19.54 44.10 24.32
N CYS A 246 19.56 45.22 25.03
CA CYS A 246 20.78 45.82 25.51
C CYS A 246 21.16 45.27 26.88
N ASN A 247 22.34 44.69 26.99
CA ASN A 247 22.86 44.19 28.26
C ASN A 247 23.61 45.26 29.08
N ALA A 248 24.11 46.31 28.41
CA ALA A 248 24.88 47.38 29.06
C ALA A 248 24.58 48.77 28.47
N TRP A 249 23.82 49.58 29.22
CA TRP A 249 23.53 50.98 28.88
C TRP A 249 24.60 51.93 29.44
N VAL A 250 24.93 52.99 28.69
CA VAL A 250 25.83 54.08 29.17
C VAL A 250 25.05 55.04 30.08
N PRO A 251 25.39 55.15 31.38
CA PRO A 251 24.76 56.12 32.28
C PRO A 251 25.23 57.55 31.97
N PRO A 252 24.47 58.61 32.36
CA PRO A 252 23.24 58.56 33.14
C PRO A 252 21.95 58.54 32.30
N LEU A 253 22.05 58.76 30.99
CA LEU A 253 20.88 58.92 30.11
C LEU A 253 20.42 57.60 29.48
N ASN A 254 21.27 56.54 29.48
CA ASN A 254 20.97 55.23 28.91
C ASN A 254 20.49 55.30 27.44
N GLU A 255 21.02 56.23 26.65
CA GLU A 255 20.67 56.39 25.23
C GLU A 255 21.58 55.59 24.29
N VAL A 256 22.73 55.13 24.78
CA VAL A 256 23.71 54.36 24.01
C VAL A 256 23.91 53.00 24.68
N CYS A 257 23.71 51.93 23.92
CA CYS A 257 24.01 50.57 24.34
C CYS A 257 25.42 50.18 23.91
N LEU A 258 26.19 49.54 24.81
CA LEU A 258 27.54 49.05 24.53
C LEU A 258 27.57 47.56 24.16
N ASP A 259 26.53 46.81 24.53
CA ASP A 259 26.47 45.37 24.37
C ASP A 259 25.05 44.94 23.97
N TRP A 260 24.91 44.55 22.71
CA TRP A 260 23.65 44.11 22.12
C TRP A 260 23.61 42.59 22.04
N GLU A 261 22.55 42.01 22.58
CA GLU A 261 22.25 40.59 22.47
C GLU A 261 21.03 40.39 21.58
N LYS A 262 21.14 39.49 20.60
CA LYS A 262 20.01 39.09 19.76
C LYS A 262 19.07 38.20 20.58
N VAL A 263 17.79 38.57 20.64
CA VAL A 263 16.75 37.83 21.36
C VAL A 263 15.68 37.34 20.38
N PRO A 264 15.01 36.19 20.63
CA PRO A 264 14.05 35.59 19.69
C PRO A 264 12.67 36.29 19.66
N GLY A 265 12.44 37.25 20.56
CA GLY A 265 11.16 37.95 20.67
C GLY A 265 11.15 38.94 21.84
N PRO A 266 9.99 39.47 22.23
CA PRO A 266 9.84 40.33 23.42
C PRO A 266 10.34 39.63 24.69
N GLU A 267 10.98 40.29 25.66
CA GLU A 267 11.30 41.72 25.83
C GLU A 267 12.58 42.15 25.07
N TYR A 268 12.50 43.20 24.24
CA TYR A 268 13.62 43.74 23.46
C TYR A 268 13.68 45.27 23.57
N ASP A 269 14.85 45.86 23.31
CA ASP A 269 15.09 47.31 23.38
C ASP A 269 15.16 47.96 22.00
N SER A 270 15.52 47.19 20.97
CA SER A 270 15.58 47.63 19.57
C SER A 270 15.15 46.50 18.64
N VAL A 271 14.58 46.87 17.48
CA VAL A 271 14.28 45.94 16.39
C VAL A 271 15.02 46.40 15.15
N PHE A 272 15.72 45.48 14.52
CA PHE A 272 16.31 45.67 13.20
C PHE A 272 15.48 44.88 12.21
N VAL A 273 14.80 45.59 11.30
CA VAL A 273 13.98 44.97 10.25
C VAL A 273 14.77 45.03 8.96
N GLU A 274 15.12 43.86 8.45
CA GLU A 274 15.73 43.69 7.14
C GLU A 274 14.67 43.10 6.20
N ILE A 275 14.57 43.65 4.99
CA ILE A 275 13.71 43.06 3.96
C ILE A 275 14.59 42.03 3.25
N ASP A 276 14.24 40.75 3.40
CA ASP A 276 14.90 39.68 2.68
C ASP A 276 13.97 39.17 1.57
N THR A 277 14.53 38.79 0.43
CA THR A 277 13.76 38.20 -0.67
C THR A 277 13.93 36.70 -0.62
N VAL A 278 12.90 36.00 -0.15
CA VAL A 278 12.88 34.54 -0.14
C VAL A 278 12.22 34.02 -1.41
N ALA A 279 12.76 32.93 -1.95
CA ALA A 279 12.11 32.24 -3.03
C ALA A 279 10.87 31.51 -2.50
N ILE A 280 9.75 31.60 -3.22
CA ILE A 280 8.54 30.82 -2.99
C ILE A 280 8.04 30.22 -4.31
N LEU A 281 7.28 29.13 -4.21
CA LEU A 281 6.58 28.55 -5.36
C LEU A 281 5.35 29.39 -5.70
N ASP A 282 5.30 29.92 -6.92
CA ASP A 282 4.13 30.56 -7.49
C ASP A 282 3.08 29.50 -7.88
N THR A 283 2.18 29.23 -6.93
CA THR A 283 1.07 28.27 -7.11
C THR A 283 0.05 28.69 -8.16
N SER A 284 0.13 29.92 -8.68
CA SER A 284 -0.66 30.37 -9.83
C SER A 284 -0.07 29.98 -11.18
N ALA A 285 1.26 29.78 -11.22
CA ALA A 285 1.98 29.33 -12.41
C ALA A 285 2.19 27.81 -12.40
N VAL A 286 2.44 27.22 -11.22
CA VAL A 286 2.72 25.79 -11.04
C VAL A 286 1.65 25.16 -10.16
N HIS A 287 0.88 24.25 -10.74
CA HIS A 287 -0.13 23.48 -10.02
C HIS A 287 0.38 22.07 -9.73
N LEU A 288 0.22 21.62 -8.48
CA LEU A 288 0.60 20.27 -8.06
C LEU A 288 -0.66 19.54 -7.61
N GLU A 289 -1.04 18.50 -8.33
CA GLU A 289 -2.18 17.65 -8.02
C GLU A 289 -1.69 16.35 -7.36
N PRO A 290 -2.07 16.10 -6.09
CA PRO A 290 -1.73 14.85 -5.44
C PRO A 290 -2.56 13.70 -6.03
N GLY A 291 -2.01 12.50 -5.97
CA GLY A 291 -2.67 11.26 -6.37
C GLY A 291 -3.01 10.40 -5.18
N GLU A 292 -3.86 9.41 -5.39
CA GLU A 292 -4.25 8.44 -4.38
C GLU A 292 -3.87 7.02 -4.80
N LEU A 293 -3.19 6.31 -3.89
CA LEU A 293 -3.03 4.86 -3.98
C LEU A 293 -4.11 4.19 -3.12
N THR A 294 -5.08 3.56 -3.76
CA THR A 294 -6.21 2.92 -3.09
C THR A 294 -6.08 1.40 -3.15
N ILE A 295 -6.14 0.74 -1.99
CA ILE A 295 -6.07 -0.71 -1.94
C ILE A 295 -7.43 -1.34 -2.22
N ASN A 296 -7.49 -2.21 -3.22
CA ASN A 296 -8.67 -3.01 -3.50
C ASN A 296 -8.94 -3.97 -2.34
N LEU A 297 -10.19 -3.99 -1.91
CA LEU A 297 -10.71 -5.03 -1.04
C LEU A 297 -10.91 -6.29 -1.87
N TYR A 298 -10.11 -7.33 -1.61
CA TYR A 298 -10.49 -8.65 -2.05
C TYR A 298 -11.75 -9.08 -1.32
N THR A 299 -12.86 -9.08 -2.05
CA THR A 299 -14.13 -9.60 -1.55
C THR A 299 -14.36 -10.99 -2.08
N GLY A 300 -15.11 -11.78 -1.32
CA GLY A 300 -15.47 -13.14 -1.69
C GLY A 300 -16.76 -13.53 -1.01
N ALA A 301 -17.30 -14.67 -1.41
CA ALA A 301 -18.48 -15.25 -0.81
C ALA A 301 -18.22 -15.58 0.67
N CYS A 302 -19.07 -15.04 1.52
CA CYS A 302 -19.14 -15.37 2.93
C CYS A 302 -20.53 -15.92 3.26
N CYS A 303 -20.56 -17.06 3.93
CA CYS A 303 -21.78 -17.59 4.52
C CYS A 303 -21.87 -17.19 5.98
N ASP A 304 -22.92 -16.46 6.37
CA ASP A 304 -23.21 -16.28 7.79
C ASP A 304 -23.83 -17.53 8.43
N SER A 305 -23.95 -17.45 9.75
CA SER A 305 -24.60 -18.47 10.58
C SER A 305 -26.09 -18.70 10.23
N LEU A 306 -26.76 -17.74 9.58
CA LEU A 306 -28.15 -17.86 9.15
C LEU A 306 -28.29 -18.52 7.77
N GLY A 307 -27.20 -18.92 7.13
CA GLY A 307 -27.23 -19.56 5.82
C GLY A 307 -27.42 -18.56 4.68
N VAL A 308 -27.10 -17.28 4.89
CA VAL A 308 -27.14 -16.25 3.84
C VAL A 308 -25.73 -16.03 3.29
N CYS A 309 -25.61 -16.08 1.95
CA CYS A 309 -24.38 -15.69 1.27
C CYS A 309 -24.39 -14.20 0.98
N TYR A 310 -23.29 -13.51 1.29
CA TYR A 310 -23.03 -12.15 0.84
C TYR A 310 -21.56 -11.98 0.47
N ILE A 311 -21.28 -11.00 -0.39
CA ILE A 311 -19.93 -10.66 -0.80
C ILE A 311 -19.35 -9.69 0.23
N THR A 312 -18.24 -10.08 0.85
CA THR A 312 -17.55 -9.26 1.86
C THR A 312 -16.07 -9.61 1.89
N SER A 313 -15.27 -8.84 2.62
CA SER A 313 -13.87 -9.18 2.88
C SER A 313 -13.75 -10.41 3.81
N HIS A 314 -12.61 -11.09 3.79
CA HIS A 314 -12.32 -12.24 4.66
C HIS A 314 -12.41 -11.87 6.15
N GLY A 315 -11.79 -10.75 6.55
CA GLY A 315 -11.81 -10.28 7.94
C GLY A 315 -13.21 -9.91 8.43
N GLN A 316 -14.03 -9.28 7.59
CA GLN A 316 -15.43 -9.02 7.92
C GLN A 316 -16.25 -10.31 8.02
N CYS A 317 -15.98 -11.28 7.13
CA CYS A 317 -16.64 -12.59 7.20
C CYS A 317 -16.40 -13.28 8.55
N ILE A 318 -15.15 -13.37 8.98
CA ILE A 318 -14.80 -13.95 10.29
C ILE A 318 -15.39 -13.13 11.44
N ALA A 319 -15.35 -11.79 11.36
CA ALA A 319 -15.89 -10.93 12.41
C ALA A 319 -17.39 -11.12 12.65
N TYR A 320 -18.14 -11.50 11.61
CA TYR A 320 -19.55 -11.88 11.72
C TYR A 320 -19.79 -13.36 12.03
N GLY A 321 -18.74 -14.12 12.30
CA GLY A 321 -18.82 -15.56 12.57
C GLY A 321 -19.20 -16.38 11.35
N GLY A 322 -18.89 -15.89 10.15
CA GLY A 322 -19.17 -16.58 8.89
C GLY A 322 -17.99 -17.40 8.38
N THR A 323 -18.26 -18.24 7.37
CA THR A 323 -17.27 -19.02 6.63
C THR A 323 -16.94 -18.36 5.30
N PHE A 324 -15.66 -18.06 5.06
CA PHE A 324 -15.19 -17.41 3.84
C PHE A 324 -14.76 -18.45 2.80
N PHE A 325 -15.25 -18.34 1.57
CA PHE A 325 -15.05 -19.36 0.52
C PHE A 325 -13.88 -19.07 -0.43
N GLY A 326 -13.17 -17.96 -0.23
CA GLY A 326 -12.04 -17.54 -1.06
C GLY A 326 -12.29 -16.22 -1.77
N LEU A 327 -11.20 -15.60 -2.23
CA LEU A 327 -11.24 -14.32 -2.94
C LEU A 327 -11.89 -14.50 -4.33
N ASP A 328 -12.64 -13.49 -4.76
CA ASP A 328 -13.37 -13.45 -6.04
C ASP A 328 -14.35 -14.61 -6.27
N VAL A 329 -14.63 -15.41 -5.23
CA VAL A 329 -15.68 -16.42 -5.27
C VAL A 329 -17.02 -15.68 -5.18
N PRO A 330 -17.86 -15.70 -6.22
CA PRO A 330 -19.17 -15.08 -6.16
C PRO A 330 -20.10 -15.91 -5.27
N CYS A 331 -21.14 -15.29 -4.71
CA CYS A 331 -22.19 -16.04 -4.01
C CYS A 331 -23.01 -16.94 -4.95
N THR A 332 -22.92 -16.74 -6.26
CA THR A 332 -23.58 -17.59 -7.25
C THR A 332 -23.03 -19.01 -7.17
N GLY A 333 -23.87 -19.96 -6.76
CA GLY A 333 -23.51 -21.37 -6.63
C GLY A 333 -23.01 -21.77 -5.24
N ILE A 334 -22.75 -20.82 -4.34
CA ILE A 334 -22.42 -21.10 -2.95
C ILE A 334 -23.70 -21.42 -2.18
N GLN A 335 -23.73 -22.58 -1.55
CA GLN A 335 -24.83 -23.03 -0.70
C GLN A 335 -24.39 -22.92 0.76
N CYS A 336 -24.94 -21.94 1.48
CA CYS A 336 -24.62 -21.71 2.89
C CYS A 336 -25.41 -22.60 3.85
N THR A 337 -26.41 -23.31 3.33
CA THR A 337 -27.13 -24.38 4.03
C THR A 337 -26.54 -25.74 3.65
N GLY A 338 -26.72 -26.71 4.52
CA GLY A 338 -26.13 -28.03 4.40
C GLY A 338 -26.90 -29.07 5.20
N ALA A 339 -26.50 -30.32 5.03
CA ALA A 339 -27.05 -31.43 5.78
C ALA A 339 -26.72 -31.29 7.27
N CYS A 340 -27.76 -31.35 8.08
CA CYS A 340 -27.70 -31.40 9.52
C CYS A 340 -28.21 -32.74 10.01
N CYS A 341 -27.38 -33.42 10.80
CA CYS A 341 -27.64 -34.75 11.32
C CYS A 341 -28.01 -34.69 12.79
N VAL A 342 -29.28 -34.93 13.09
CA VAL A 342 -29.76 -35.17 14.45
C VAL A 342 -30.11 -36.65 14.51
N ASP A 343 -29.27 -37.43 15.18
CA ASP A 343 -29.25 -38.90 15.04
C ASP A 343 -29.16 -39.29 13.54
N GLU A 344 -30.01 -40.19 13.06
CA GLU A 344 -30.06 -40.63 11.65
C GLU A 344 -30.88 -39.69 10.74
N ILE A 345 -31.51 -38.66 11.30
CA ILE A 345 -32.39 -37.76 10.55
C ILE A 345 -31.58 -36.63 9.95
N CYS A 346 -31.58 -36.57 8.61
CA CYS A 346 -31.03 -35.45 7.87
C CYS A 346 -32.07 -34.37 7.62
N SER A 347 -31.67 -33.12 7.90
CA SER A 347 -32.39 -31.92 7.48
C SER A 347 -31.44 -30.97 6.75
N PHE A 348 -31.91 -30.25 5.74
CA PHE A 348 -31.09 -29.29 5.00
C PHE A 348 -31.35 -27.88 5.54
N VAL A 349 -30.49 -27.43 6.44
CA VAL A 349 -30.68 -26.22 7.28
C VAL A 349 -29.36 -25.44 7.41
N SER A 350 -29.37 -24.27 8.06
CA SER A 350 -28.10 -23.56 8.35
C SER A 350 -27.31 -24.23 9.48
N GLU A 351 -26.03 -23.89 9.61
CA GLU A 351 -25.19 -24.37 10.72
C GLU A 351 -25.78 -23.97 12.09
N TYR A 352 -26.30 -22.75 12.22
CA TYR A 352 -26.92 -22.28 13.46
C TYR A 352 -28.19 -23.05 13.82
N GLU A 353 -29.06 -23.29 12.83
CA GLU A 353 -30.26 -24.11 13.02
C GLU A 353 -29.89 -25.54 13.42
N CYS A 354 -28.83 -26.08 12.82
CA CYS A 354 -28.33 -27.41 13.14
C CYS A 354 -27.82 -27.52 14.58
N GLY A 355 -27.00 -26.55 15.02
CA GLY A 355 -26.50 -26.49 16.40
C GLY A 355 -27.62 -26.34 17.42
N ASN A 356 -28.65 -25.54 17.13
CA ASN A 356 -29.83 -25.39 17.98
C ASN A 356 -30.68 -26.67 18.06
N ALA A 357 -30.70 -27.47 16.99
CA ALA A 357 -31.35 -28.78 16.98
C ALA A 357 -30.53 -29.87 17.68
N GLY A 358 -29.31 -29.55 18.16
CA GLY A 358 -28.39 -30.53 18.75
C GLY A 358 -27.76 -31.47 17.72
N GLY A 359 -27.79 -31.10 16.44
CA GLY A 359 -27.26 -31.90 15.35
C GLY A 359 -25.81 -31.58 14.99
N ILE A 360 -25.25 -32.43 14.13
CA ILE A 360 -23.91 -32.27 13.53
C ILE A 360 -24.07 -31.74 12.12
N TYR A 361 -23.51 -30.56 11.85
CA TYR A 361 -23.51 -29.94 10.52
C TYR A 361 -22.43 -30.57 9.64
N LYS A 362 -22.80 -31.04 8.44
CA LYS A 362 -21.89 -31.74 7.52
C LYS A 362 -21.19 -30.81 6.52
N GLY A 363 -21.48 -29.52 6.56
CA GLY A 363 -20.89 -28.50 5.68
C GLY A 363 -21.86 -27.94 4.65
N GLY A 364 -21.60 -26.72 4.17
CA GLY A 364 -22.42 -26.04 3.17
C GLY A 364 -22.44 -26.78 1.83
N GLY A 365 -23.62 -26.92 1.25
CA GLY A 365 -23.83 -27.61 -0.03
C GLY A 365 -23.94 -29.13 0.05
N VAL A 366 -23.65 -29.76 1.19
CA VAL A 366 -23.92 -31.20 1.41
C VAL A 366 -25.43 -31.40 1.49
N THR A 367 -26.01 -32.18 0.58
CA THR A 367 -27.46 -32.43 0.53
C THR A 367 -27.86 -33.67 1.33
N CYS A 368 -29.11 -33.74 1.80
CA CYS A 368 -29.67 -34.95 2.44
C CYS A 368 -30.05 -36.07 1.46
N THR A 369 -29.96 -35.78 0.16
CA THR A 369 -30.39 -36.66 -0.93
C THR A 369 -29.40 -36.53 -2.10
N PRO A 370 -29.16 -37.59 -2.88
CA PRO A 370 -29.77 -38.92 -2.78
C PRO A 370 -29.27 -39.74 -1.58
N ASP A 371 -28.02 -39.55 -1.16
CA ASP A 371 -27.41 -40.29 -0.06
C ASP A 371 -27.55 -39.47 1.22
N ASN A 372 -28.10 -40.09 2.28
CA ASN A 372 -28.30 -39.41 3.55
C ASN A 372 -26.97 -39.44 4.35
N PRO A 373 -26.28 -38.29 4.52
CA PRO A 373 -24.98 -38.20 5.19
C PRO A 373 -25.06 -38.38 6.72
N CYS A 374 -26.27 -38.60 7.24
CA CYS A 374 -26.55 -38.85 8.66
C CYS A 374 -26.70 -40.34 8.96
N LEU A 375 -26.84 -41.20 7.94
CA LEU A 375 -26.60 -42.62 8.14
C LEU A 375 -25.09 -42.83 8.19
N THR A 376 -24.64 -43.47 9.25
CA THR A 376 -23.28 -43.98 9.46
C THR A 376 -23.07 -45.35 8.79
N CYS A 377 -24.08 -45.85 8.08
CA CYS A 377 -24.04 -47.10 7.31
C CYS A 377 -24.20 -46.76 5.83
N CYS A 378 -23.34 -47.33 4.99
CA CYS A 378 -23.57 -47.26 3.56
C CYS A 378 -24.73 -48.17 3.15
N ILE A 379 -24.86 -49.37 3.73
CA ILE A 379 -25.94 -50.34 3.51
C ILE A 379 -26.34 -51.06 4.82
N PRO A 380 -27.56 -50.82 5.34
CA PRO A 380 -28.09 -51.56 6.48
C PRO A 380 -28.18 -53.08 6.19
N PRO A 381 -28.05 -53.97 7.20
CA PRO A 381 -28.23 -53.68 8.63
C PRO A 381 -26.98 -53.72 9.52
N SER A 382 -25.80 -54.15 9.05
CA SER A 382 -24.58 -54.24 9.87
C SER A 382 -23.34 -53.78 9.12
N VAL A 383 -22.27 -53.52 9.88
CA VAL A 383 -20.92 -53.41 9.29
C VAL A 383 -20.51 -54.72 8.62
N GLY A 384 -19.47 -54.65 7.77
CA GLY A 384 -18.86 -55.81 7.12
C GLY A 384 -19.44 -56.21 5.75
N ASP A 385 -20.46 -55.51 5.23
CA ASP A 385 -21.00 -55.69 3.86
C ASP A 385 -20.25 -54.78 2.86
N LEU A 386 -19.00 -55.13 2.58
CA LEU A 386 -18.09 -54.35 1.74
C LEU A 386 -18.40 -54.44 0.25
N ASP A 387 -19.03 -55.53 -0.18
CA ASP A 387 -19.42 -55.77 -1.57
C ASP A 387 -20.80 -55.21 -1.93
N GLN A 388 -21.48 -54.63 -0.93
CA GLN A 388 -22.75 -53.96 -1.05
C GLN A 388 -23.90 -54.86 -1.51
N SER A 389 -23.82 -56.16 -1.20
CA SER A 389 -24.83 -57.13 -1.59
C SER A 389 -26.12 -57.00 -0.78
N GLY A 390 -26.06 -56.39 0.42
CA GLY A 390 -27.17 -56.21 1.33
C GLY A 390 -27.67 -57.53 1.92
N GLY A 391 -28.80 -57.48 2.63
CA GLY A 391 -29.47 -58.70 3.09
C GLY A 391 -30.07 -58.59 4.49
N GLU A 392 -30.48 -59.74 5.04
CA GLU A 392 -30.87 -59.83 6.44
C GLU A 392 -29.63 -59.87 7.34
N LEU A 393 -29.76 -59.38 8.57
CA LEU A 393 -28.68 -59.33 9.55
C LEU A 393 -28.06 -60.72 9.76
N GLY A 394 -26.75 -60.82 9.54
CA GLY A 394 -26.00 -62.08 9.64
C GLY A 394 -25.84 -62.84 8.31
N PHE A 395 -26.44 -62.34 7.23
CA PHE A 395 -26.30 -62.88 5.87
C PHE A 395 -25.83 -61.85 4.85
N ASN A 396 -25.72 -60.58 5.25
CA ASN A 396 -25.26 -59.47 4.42
C ASN A 396 -23.73 -59.36 4.34
N TYR A 397 -22.99 -60.27 4.98
CA TYR A 397 -21.54 -60.37 4.85
C TYR A 397 -21.15 -61.82 4.53
N ASP A 398 -20.33 -61.99 3.50
CA ASP A 398 -19.96 -63.28 2.93
C ASP A 398 -18.49 -63.31 2.41
N GLY A 399 -18.19 -64.31 1.57
CA GLY A 399 -16.84 -64.52 1.03
C GLY A 399 -16.33 -63.40 0.12
N ALA A 400 -17.23 -62.65 -0.51
CA ALA A 400 -16.90 -61.49 -1.32
C ALA A 400 -16.36 -60.35 -0.45
N ASP A 401 -17.02 -60.06 0.68
CA ASP A 401 -16.57 -59.04 1.64
C ASP A 401 -15.20 -59.38 2.20
N LEU A 402 -15.00 -60.64 2.61
CA LEU A 402 -13.70 -61.08 3.09
C LEU A 402 -12.61 -60.89 2.02
N SER A 403 -12.94 -61.14 0.76
CA SER A 403 -11.99 -60.96 -0.35
C SER A 403 -11.63 -59.48 -0.55
N LEU A 404 -12.61 -58.59 -0.42
CA LEU A 404 -12.40 -57.14 -0.48
C LEU A 404 -11.57 -56.64 0.72
N MET A 405 -11.88 -57.09 1.94
CA MET A 405 -11.10 -56.77 3.15
C MET A 405 -9.63 -57.20 3.02
N ILE A 406 -9.38 -58.44 2.56
CA ILE A 406 -8.02 -58.94 2.32
C ILE A 406 -7.31 -58.12 1.23
N ASN A 407 -8.04 -57.73 0.19
CA ASN A 407 -7.50 -56.91 -0.88
C ASN A 407 -7.06 -55.53 -0.36
N GLY A 408 -7.91 -54.87 0.42
CA GLY A 408 -7.63 -53.60 1.10
C GLY A 408 -6.44 -53.68 2.06
N LEU A 409 -6.34 -54.74 2.87
CA LEU A 409 -5.28 -54.84 3.89
C LEU A 409 -3.93 -55.32 3.36
N PHE A 410 -3.91 -56.25 2.41
CA PHE A 410 -2.68 -57.00 2.09
C PHE A 410 -2.29 -57.03 0.61
N ILE A 411 -3.24 -56.88 -0.32
CA ILE A 411 -2.94 -57.01 -1.75
C ILE A 411 -2.68 -55.64 -2.36
N SER A 412 -3.55 -54.67 -2.06
CA SER A 412 -3.49 -53.30 -2.58
C SER A 412 -3.76 -52.27 -1.49
N PRO A 413 -2.88 -52.11 -0.47
CA PRO A 413 -3.11 -51.18 0.64
C PRO A 413 -3.30 -49.72 0.26
N ALA A 414 -2.78 -49.32 -0.91
CA ALA A 414 -2.92 -47.96 -1.40
C ALA A 414 -4.26 -47.67 -2.09
N HIS A 415 -4.97 -48.71 -2.58
CA HIS A 415 -6.15 -48.54 -3.46
C HIS A 415 -7.29 -49.54 -3.21
N GLY A 416 -7.10 -50.51 -2.32
CA GLY A 416 -8.03 -51.63 -2.15
C GLY A 416 -9.32 -51.24 -1.45
N PHE A 417 -9.41 -50.02 -0.91
CA PHE A 417 -10.59 -49.44 -0.28
C PHE A 417 -11.19 -48.25 -1.07
N ASP A 418 -10.68 -47.92 -2.26
CA ASP A 418 -11.08 -46.72 -3.00
C ASP A 418 -12.59 -46.70 -3.37
N ASP A 419 -13.21 -47.88 -3.50
CA ASP A 419 -14.64 -48.05 -3.81
C ASP A 419 -15.42 -48.70 -2.65
N ILE A 420 -14.84 -48.75 -1.45
CA ILE A 420 -15.42 -49.39 -0.26
C ILE A 420 -15.80 -48.33 0.77
N CYS A 421 -16.97 -48.50 1.39
CA CYS A 421 -17.37 -47.69 2.53
C CYS A 421 -16.47 -47.97 3.74
N LEU A 422 -15.63 -47.01 4.13
CA LEU A 422 -14.72 -47.20 5.26
C LEU A 422 -15.48 -47.41 6.59
N ASP A 423 -16.68 -46.84 6.74
CA ASP A 423 -17.55 -47.06 7.91
C ASP A 423 -18.04 -48.51 8.05
N GLU A 424 -18.11 -49.26 6.94
CA GLU A 424 -18.44 -50.70 6.94
C GLU A 424 -17.20 -51.57 7.09
N ALA A 425 -16.04 -51.06 6.67
CA ALA A 425 -14.76 -51.74 6.76
C ALA A 425 -14.16 -51.69 8.17
N ASP A 426 -14.37 -50.59 8.91
CA ASP A 426 -14.01 -50.46 10.32
C ASP A 426 -15.07 -51.15 11.21
N ILE A 427 -15.01 -52.47 11.22
CA ILE A 427 -15.95 -53.37 11.93
C ILE A 427 -15.78 -53.24 13.45
N ASP A 428 -14.59 -52.89 13.93
CA ASP A 428 -14.31 -52.75 15.36
C ASP A 428 -14.53 -51.32 15.90
N PHE A 429 -14.95 -50.40 15.04
CA PHE A 429 -15.27 -49.00 15.35
C PHE A 429 -14.07 -48.22 15.91
N SER A 430 -12.86 -48.47 15.38
CA SER A 430 -11.65 -47.78 15.77
C SER A 430 -11.54 -46.34 15.24
N CYS A 431 -12.31 -45.95 14.21
CA CYS A 431 -12.38 -44.56 13.72
C CYS A 431 -13.68 -43.83 14.12
N GLY A 432 -13.64 -42.49 13.98
CA GLY A 432 -14.86 -41.68 14.07
C GLY A 432 -15.70 -41.85 12.81
N ARG A 433 -17.03 -41.78 12.94
CA ARG A 433 -17.97 -41.91 11.81
C ARG A 433 -18.41 -40.52 11.32
N PRO A 434 -18.25 -40.19 10.01
CA PRO A 434 -17.76 -41.05 8.94
C PRO A 434 -16.24 -41.26 8.98
N CYS A 435 -15.81 -42.47 8.69
CA CYS A 435 -14.42 -42.90 8.68
C CYS A 435 -13.72 -42.35 7.43
N ASP A 436 -12.72 -41.50 7.62
CA ASP A 436 -11.95 -40.87 6.54
C ASP A 436 -10.52 -41.42 6.41
N ASN A 437 -10.15 -42.37 7.27
CA ASN A 437 -8.81 -42.91 7.36
C ASN A 437 -8.81 -44.42 7.17
N SER A 438 -8.36 -44.89 6.00
CA SER A 438 -8.23 -46.32 5.70
C SER A 438 -7.25 -47.07 6.60
N MET A 439 -6.38 -46.37 7.34
CA MET A 439 -5.48 -46.99 8.32
C MET A 439 -6.20 -47.43 9.61
N ALA A 440 -7.43 -46.97 9.82
CA ALA A 440 -8.27 -47.48 10.91
C ALA A 440 -8.75 -48.91 10.62
N VAL A 441 -8.97 -49.22 9.33
CA VAL A 441 -9.28 -50.58 8.88
C VAL A 441 -8.01 -51.43 8.95
N ASP A 442 -7.96 -52.37 9.89
CA ASP A 442 -6.76 -53.15 10.17
C ASP A 442 -7.01 -54.65 10.38
N GLY A 443 -6.03 -55.35 10.95
CA GLY A 443 -6.13 -56.79 11.19
C GLY A 443 -7.17 -57.19 12.24
N ALA A 444 -7.59 -56.27 13.11
CA ALA A 444 -8.65 -56.46 14.08
C ALA A 444 -10.01 -56.60 13.38
N ASP A 445 -10.34 -55.70 12.45
CA ASP A 445 -11.57 -55.76 11.64
C ASP A 445 -11.68 -57.08 10.89
N LEU A 446 -10.60 -57.45 10.19
CA LEU A 446 -10.53 -58.71 9.48
C LEU A 446 -10.72 -59.91 10.41
N SER A 447 -10.15 -59.86 11.62
CA SER A 447 -10.30 -60.93 12.59
C SER A 447 -11.76 -61.06 13.05
N ILE A 448 -12.46 -59.95 13.23
CA ILE A 448 -13.88 -59.94 13.59
C ILE A 448 -14.73 -60.47 12.43
N LEU A 449 -14.46 -60.05 11.20
CA LEU A 449 -15.16 -60.54 10.00
C LEU A 449 -14.99 -62.06 9.83
N ILE A 450 -13.77 -62.57 9.92
CA ILE A 450 -13.48 -64.02 9.86
C ILE A 450 -14.18 -64.76 11.00
N ASN A 451 -14.19 -64.18 12.20
CA ASN A 451 -14.85 -64.80 13.34
C ASN A 451 -16.35 -64.93 13.11
N ALA A 452 -17.00 -63.86 12.62
CA ALA A 452 -18.43 -63.86 12.31
C ALA A 452 -18.78 -64.82 11.16
N MET A 453 -17.89 -65.03 10.19
CA MET A 453 -18.17 -65.93 9.07
C MET A 453 -17.88 -67.41 9.34
N PHE A 454 -16.78 -67.72 10.02
CA PHE A 454 -16.23 -69.09 10.03
C PHE A 454 -16.06 -69.70 11.41
N ILE A 455 -15.85 -68.89 12.45
CA ILE A 455 -15.53 -69.40 13.79
C ILE A 455 -16.80 -69.46 14.65
N ASN A 456 -17.60 -68.40 14.62
CA ASN A 456 -18.87 -68.29 15.33
C ASN A 456 -19.96 -67.69 14.43
N PRO A 457 -20.48 -68.44 13.44
CA PRO A 457 -21.51 -67.95 12.51
C PRO A 457 -22.87 -67.66 13.16
N THR A 458 -23.01 -67.91 14.47
CA THR A 458 -24.20 -67.52 15.23
C THR A 458 -24.10 -66.14 15.88
N SER A 459 -22.91 -65.53 15.91
CA SER A 459 -22.76 -64.11 16.28
C SER A 459 -22.88 -63.24 15.03
N THR A 460 -23.80 -62.28 15.08
CA THR A 460 -23.92 -61.25 14.04
C THR A 460 -22.91 -60.15 14.28
N LEU A 461 -22.40 -59.54 13.20
CA LEU A 461 -21.68 -58.28 13.31
C LEU A 461 -22.58 -57.20 13.90
N ASP A 462 -21.97 -56.21 14.54
CA ASP A 462 -22.73 -55.14 15.18
C ASP A 462 -23.51 -54.35 14.12
N PRO A 463 -24.76 -53.96 14.43
CA PRO A 463 -25.52 -53.14 13.53
C PRO A 463 -24.80 -51.81 13.30
N CYS A 464 -24.91 -51.26 12.09
CA CYS A 464 -24.46 -49.90 11.88
C CYS A 464 -25.32 -48.97 12.76
N MET A 465 -24.69 -48.34 13.76
CA MET A 465 -25.31 -47.30 14.60
C MET A 465 -24.71 -45.93 14.32
#